data_AF-A0A358C1K6-F1
#
_entry.id   AF-A0A358C1K6-F1
#
_cell.length_a   1.000
_cell.length_b   1.000
_cell.length_c   1.000
_cell.angle_alpha   90.00
_cell.angle_beta   90.00
_cell.angle_gamma   90.00
#
_symmetry.space_group_name_H-M   'P 1'
#
loop_
_entity.id
_entity.type
_entity.pdbx_description
1 polymer ?
#
loop_
_entity_poly.entity_id
_entity_poly.type
_entity_poly.pdbx_seq_one_letter_code
_entity_poly.pdbx_strand_id
1 'polypeptide(L)' 'MNILTNPDPELRKKSLLVDESRFGSEELLAFGEELIATMMDDDGVGIAAPQVGVHDRIIVVNMVDTGP' A
#
# COMPACT_ATOMS: atom_id res chain seq x y z
N MET A 1 -8.84 -4.54 2.06
CA MET A 1 -9.19 -3.20 2.62
C MET A 1 -10.12 -2.47 1.66
N ASN A 2 -10.75 -1.36 2.06
CA ASN A 2 -11.51 -0.53 1.11
C ASN A 2 -10.56 0.35 0.31
N ILE A 3 -10.63 0.29 -1.03
CA ILE A 3 -9.76 1.05 -1.93
C ILE A 3 -10.43 2.38 -2.28
N LEU A 4 -9.80 3.48 -1.87
CA LEU A 4 -10.14 4.83 -2.27
C LEU A 4 -9.74 5.05 -3.73
N THR A 5 -10.63 5.65 -4.50
CA THR A 5 -10.41 5.94 -5.93
C THR A 5 -10.55 7.43 -6.20
N ASN A 6 -9.95 7.91 -7.29
CA ASN A 6 -10.10 9.32 -7.69
C ASN A 6 -11.59 9.62 -7.99
N PRO A 7 -12.17 10.73 -7.49
CA PRO A 7 -11.50 11.94 -7.00
C PRO A 7 -11.41 12.12 -5.47
N ASP A 8 -11.34 11.03 -4.69
CA ASP A 8 -11.30 11.15 -3.23
C ASP A 8 -10.19 12.11 -2.73
N PRO A 9 -10.53 13.15 -1.94
CA PRO A 9 -9.57 14.15 -1.48
C PRO A 9 -8.51 13.58 -0.52
N GLU A 10 -8.75 12.44 0.14
CA GLU A 10 -7.73 11.75 0.93
C GLU A 10 -6.50 11.43 0.08
N LEU A 11 -6.69 11.04 -1.19
CA LEU A 11 -5.61 10.72 -2.11
C LEU A 11 -4.73 11.94 -2.48
N ARG A 12 -5.10 13.15 -2.05
CA ARG A 12 -4.33 14.39 -2.26
C ARG A 12 -3.50 14.79 -1.05
N LYS A 13 -3.67 14.13 0.10
CA LYS A 13 -2.85 14.36 1.28
C LYS A 13 -1.46 13.78 1.08
N LYS A 14 -0.46 14.45 1.65
CA LYS A 14 0.94 14.03 1.54
C LYS A 14 1.25 12.97 2.59
N SER A 15 1.71 11.80 2.14
CA SER A 15 2.19 10.74 3.03
C SER A 15 3.47 11.11 3.76
N LEU A 16 3.54 10.69 5.02
CA LEU A 16 4.68 10.87 5.91
C LEU A 16 5.68 9.72 5.79
N LEU A 17 6.89 9.95 6.27
CA LEU A 17 7.89 8.88 6.39
C LEU A 17 7.40 7.87 7.42
N VAL A 18 7.67 6.60 7.16
CA VAL A 18 7.48 5.54 8.15
C VAL A 18 8.48 5.78 9.28
N ASP A 19 8.02 5.71 10.52
CA ASP A 19 8.88 5.81 11.70
C ASP A 19 9.93 4.69 11.70
N GLU A 20 11.19 5.04 11.98
CA GLU A 20 12.31 4.09 12.01
C GLU A 20 12.07 2.94 12.99
N SER A 21 11.36 3.17 14.10
CA SER A 21 11.08 2.13 15.09
C SER A 21 10.09 1.07 14.61
N ARG A 22 9.34 1.33 13.53
CA ARG A 22 8.36 0.38 12.99
C ARG A 22 8.99 -0.63 12.05
N PHE A 23 10.18 -0.38 11.53
CA PHE A 23 10.87 -1.32 10.65
C PHE A 23 11.23 -2.60 11.42
N GLY A 24 10.81 -3.75 10.89
CA GLY A 24 10.97 -5.05 11.55
C GLY A 24 9.90 -5.37 12.61
N SER A 25 8.92 -4.48 12.83
CA SER A 25 7.78 -4.79 13.68
C SER A 25 6.79 -5.74 13.01
N GLU A 26 6.13 -6.58 13.80
CA GLU A 26 5.05 -7.46 13.33
C GLU A 26 3.87 -6.65 12.75
N GLU A 27 3.60 -5.46 13.31
CA GLU A 27 2.55 -4.55 12.82
C GLU A 27 2.82 -4.10 11.38
N LEU A 28 4.04 -3.64 11.08
CA LEU A 28 4.38 -3.17 9.73
C LEU A 28 4.39 -4.32 8.72
N LEU A 29 4.82 -5.51 9.14
CA LEU A 29 4.80 -6.71 8.32
C LEU A 29 3.36 -7.13 7.98
N ALA A 30 2.50 -7.23 9.00
CA ALA A 30 1.09 -7.55 8.83
C ALA A 30 0.38 -6.54 7.92
N PHE A 31 0.65 -5.24 8.09
CA PHE A 31 0.12 -4.21 7.22
C PHE A 31 0.57 -4.37 5.76
N GLY A 32 1.84 -4.74 5.54
CA GLY A 32 2.35 -5.08 4.21
C GLY A 32 1.63 -6.27 3.58
N GLU A 33 1.37 -7.33 4.34
CA GLU A 33 0.61 -8.50 3.89
C GLU A 33 -0.84 -8.14 3.54
N GLU A 34 -1.49 -7.30 4.35
CA GLU A 34 -2.85 -6.83 4.06
C GLU A 34 -2.92 -5.95 2.80
N LEU A 35 -1.89 -5.14 2.53
CA LEU A 35 -1.77 -4.38 1.27
C LEU A 35 -1.57 -5.31 0.07
N ILE A 36 -0.74 -6.34 0.19
CA ILE A 36 -0.56 -7.36 -0.86
C ILE A 36 -1.89 -8.06 -1.15
N ALA A 37 -2.58 -8.55 -0.12
CA ALA A 37 -3.88 -9.21 -0.28
C ALA A 37 -4.90 -8.28 -0.94
N THR A 38 -4.99 -7.03 -0.50
CA THR A 38 -5.91 -6.03 -1.08
C THR A 38 -5.62 -5.77 -2.57
N MET A 39 -4.33 -5.70 -2.96
CA MET A 39 -3.94 -5.54 -4.36
C MET A 39 -4.33 -6.76 -5.19
N MET A 40 -4.11 -7.98 -4.67
CA MET A 40 -4.46 -9.21 -5.37
C MET A 40 -5.97 -9.37 -5.54
N ASP A 41 -6.76 -8.99 -4.53
CA ASP A 41 -8.23 -9.03 -4.58
C ASP A 41 -8.81 -8.09 -5.65
N ASP A 42 -8.08 -7.02 -6.01
CA ASP A 42 -8.46 -6.05 -7.05
C ASP A 42 -7.76 -6.32 -8.40
N ASP A 43 -7.13 -7.48 -8.57
CA ASP A 43 -6.32 -7.86 -9.75
C ASP A 43 -5.26 -6.78 -10.14
N GLY A 44 -4.74 -6.07 -9.14
CA GLY A 44 -3.84 -4.93 -9.31
C GLY A 44 -2.37 -5.32 -9.50
N VAL A 45 -1.63 -4.47 -10.23
CA VAL A 45 -0.16 -4.57 -10.38
C VAL A 45 0.58 -3.88 -9.23
N GLY A 46 -0.09 -2.99 -8.50
CA GLY A 46 0.47 -2.30 -7.35
C GLY A 46 -0.60 -1.53 -6.57
N ILE A 47 -0.30 -1.24 -5.32
CA ILE A 47 -1.15 -0.43 -4.43
C ILE A 47 -0.28 0.43 -3.51
N ALA A 48 -0.76 1.62 -3.15
CA ALA A 48 -0.13 2.49 -2.17
C ALA A 48 -0.99 2.61 -0.90
N ALA A 49 -0.35 2.72 0.27
CA ALA A 49 -1.04 2.85 1.56
C ALA A 49 -2.13 3.98 1.61
N PRO A 50 -1.98 5.13 0.94
CA PRO A 50 -3.03 6.15 0.91
C PRO A 50 -4.35 5.66 0.29
N GLN A 51 -4.30 4.69 -0.62
CA GLN A 51 -5.51 4.09 -1.22
C GLN A 51 -6.32 3.30 -0.21
N VAL A 52 -5.78 2.96 0.96
CA VAL A 52 -6.50 2.31 2.05
C VAL A 52 -6.66 3.24 3.26
N GLY A 53 -6.46 4.54 3.07
CA GLY A 53 -6.61 5.58 4.10
C GLY A 53 -5.41 5.75 5.04
N VAL A 54 -4.28 5.10 4.76
CA VAL A 54 -3.06 5.19 5.59
C VAL A 54 -2.03 6.10 4.92
N HIS A 55 -1.68 7.20 5.58
CA HIS A 55 -0.79 8.24 5.01
C HIS A 55 0.69 8.00 5.32
N ASP A 56 1.14 6.77 5.14
CA ASP A 56 2.56 6.40 5.21
C ASP A 56 3.13 6.17 3.81
N ARG A 57 4.43 6.43 3.63
CA ARG A 57 5.16 6.17 2.36
C ARG A 57 5.46 4.69 2.20
N ILE A 58 4.41 3.90 1.98
CA ILE A 58 4.47 2.46 1.75
C ILE A 58 3.76 2.15 0.44
N ILE A 59 4.42 1.36 -0.40
CA ILE A 59 3.88 0.85 -1.66
C ILE A 59 4.15 -0.65 -1.76
N VAL A 60 3.24 -1.34 -2.44
CA VAL A 60 3.42 -2.73 -2.88
C VAL A 60 3.33 -2.72 -4.39
N VAL A 61 4.25 -3.44 -5.04
CA VAL A 61 4.26 -3.63 -6.49
C VAL A 61 4.49 -5.10 -6.77
N ASN A 62 3.61 -5.70 -7.56
CA ASN A 62 3.77 -7.02 -8.10
C ASN A 62 4.41 -6.93 -9.50
N MET A 63 5.65 -7.38 -9.62
CA MET A 63 6.28 -7.52 -10.92
C MET A 63 6.06 -8.95 -11.41
N VAL A 64 5.13 -9.13 -12.34
CA VAL A 64 5.08 -10.37 -13.11
C VAL A 64 6.29 -10.33 -14.05
N ASP A 65 7.23 -11.26 -13.88
CA ASP A 65 8.34 -11.42 -14.79
C ASP A 65 7.80 -11.88 -16.15
N THR A 66 7.67 -10.95 -17.09
CA THR A 66 7.34 -11.21 -18.50
C THR A 66 8.59 -11.12 -19.37
N GLY A 67 9.77 -11.37 -18.82
CA GLY A 67 11.01 -11.49 -19.60
C GLY A 67 10.96 -12.64 -20.61
N PRO A 68 11.66 -12.52 -21.76
CA PRO A 68 11.82 -13.61 -22.72
C PRO A 68 12.68 -14.76 -22.18
#